data_AF-A0A817AE97-F1
#
_entry.id   AF-A0A817AE97-F1
#
_cell.length_a   1.000
_cell.length_b   1.000
_cell.length_c   1.000
_cell.angle_alpha   90.00
_cell.angle_beta   90.00
_cell.angle_gamma   90.00
#
_symmetry.space_group_name_H-M   'P 1'
#
loop_
_entity.id
_entity.type
_entity.pdbx_description
1 polymer ?
#
loop_
_entity_poly.entity_id
_entity_poly.type
_entity_poly.pdbx_seq_one_letter_code
_entity_poly.pdbx_strand_id
1 'polypeptide(L)'
;ETEYEGGRESYQENEDYKGATLLALLDDELNGWVHHVQYILPEGRAKWWHPGENADKEEEEGSSLLTPIDGVAEIQTTKAWGAKISSHLIRQLACASVRSNL
;
A
#
# COMPACT_ATOMS: atom_id res chain seq x y z
N GLU A 1 18.84 -10.20 15.28
CA GLU A 1 19.18 -10.61 13.90
C GLU A 1 17.99 -11.31 13.23
N THR A 2 16.77 -10.77 13.35
CA THR A 2 15.53 -11.49 12.97
C THR A 2 14.41 -10.54 12.53
N GLU A 3 14.70 -9.56 11.68
CA GLU A 3 13.67 -8.72 11.04
C GLU A 3 13.64 -8.87 9.50
N TYR A 4 14.45 -9.77 8.95
CA TYR A 4 14.79 -9.76 7.52
C TYR A 4 13.86 -10.59 6.60
N GLU A 5 12.86 -11.30 7.11
CA GLU A 5 12.05 -12.22 6.29
C GLU A 5 10.54 -11.96 6.29
N GLY A 6 10.05 -10.99 7.07
CA GLY A 6 8.64 -10.99 7.47
C GLY A 6 7.64 -10.36 6.51
N GLY A 7 7.99 -9.27 5.82
CA GLY A 7 6.96 -8.35 5.31
C GLY A 7 6.11 -8.85 4.14
N ARG A 8 6.62 -9.78 3.32
CA ARG A 8 5.91 -10.28 2.12
C ARG A 8 5.35 -11.69 2.30
N GLU A 9 6.03 -12.52 3.09
CA GLU A 9 5.75 -13.96 3.19
C GLU A 9 5.17 -14.38 4.56
N SER A 10 5.13 -13.46 5.53
CA SER A 10 4.49 -13.71 6.83
C SER A 10 3.51 -12.60 7.17
N TYR A 11 2.39 -12.96 7.81
CA TYR A 11 1.45 -12.01 8.37
C TYR A 11 0.81 -12.60 9.62
N GLN A 12 0.35 -11.74 10.51
CA GLN A 12 -0.51 -12.13 11.61
C GLN A 12 -1.95 -11.74 11.24
N GLU A 13 -2.82 -12.74 11.11
CA GLU A 13 -4.22 -12.50 10.84
C GLU A 13 -4.90 -11.85 12.05
N ASN A 14 -5.77 -10.88 11.80
CA ASN A 14 -6.59 -10.27 12.84
C ASN A 14 -7.93 -11.00 12.92
N GLU A 15 -8.06 -11.90 13.90
CA GLU A 15 -9.28 -12.71 14.13
C GLU A 15 -10.53 -11.86 14.42
N ASP A 16 -10.36 -10.63 14.92
CA ASP A 16 -11.46 -9.72 15.25
C ASP A 16 -11.94 -8.89 14.04
N TYR A 17 -11.33 -9.05 12.87
CA TYR A 17 -11.67 -8.27 11.68
C TYR A 17 -13.02 -8.68 11.09
N LYS A 18 -13.98 -7.75 11.09
CA LYS A 18 -15.36 -7.98 10.61
C LYS A 18 -15.58 -7.67 9.13
N GLY A 19 -14.55 -7.19 8.43
CA GLY A 19 -14.68 -6.70 7.05
C GLY A 19 -15.12 -5.25 6.95
N ALA A 20 -14.56 -4.52 5.98
CA ALA A 20 -15.02 -3.19 5.61
C ALA A 20 -16.31 -3.27 4.79
N THR A 21 -17.17 -2.27 4.93
CA THR A 21 -18.36 -2.16 4.07
C THR A 21 -17.97 -1.77 2.65
N LEU A 22 -18.83 -2.07 1.68
CA LEU A 22 -18.61 -1.67 0.29
C LEU A 22 -18.40 -0.16 0.14
N LEU A 23 -19.13 0.66 0.90
CA LEU A 23 -18.97 2.12 0.86
C LEU A 23 -17.61 2.56 1.41
N ALA A 24 -17.14 1.94 2.49
CA ALA A 24 -15.82 2.25 3.05
C ALA A 24 -14.67 1.85 2.11
N LEU A 25 -14.86 0.81 1.29
CA LEU A 25 -13.86 0.40 0.28
C LEU A 25 -13.87 1.28 -0.98
N LEU A 26 -14.91 2.09 -1.18
CA LEU A 26 -15.08 3.02 -2.31
C LEU A 26 -14.81 4.47 -1.92
N ASP A 27 -14.39 4.72 -0.67
CA ASP A 27 -13.96 6.02 -0.17
C ASP A 27 -12.86 6.61 -1.06
N ASP A 28 -12.93 7.91 -1.36
CA ASP A 28 -12.02 8.55 -2.33
C ASP A 28 -10.58 8.62 -1.79
N GLU A 29 -10.43 8.64 -0.46
CA GLU A 29 -9.18 8.56 0.27
C GLU A 29 -8.64 7.12 0.40
N LEU A 30 -9.37 6.11 -0.12
CA LEU A 30 -8.95 4.71 -0.20
C LEU A 30 -8.45 4.11 1.12
N ASN A 31 -8.93 4.61 2.26
CA ASN A 31 -8.49 4.20 3.61
C ASN A 31 -8.72 2.70 3.90
N GLY A 32 -9.61 2.04 3.16
CA GLY A 32 -9.84 0.61 3.24
C GLY A 32 -8.73 -0.26 2.62
N TRP A 33 -7.72 0.34 2.00
CA TRP A 33 -6.69 -0.36 1.24
C TRP A 33 -5.29 0.10 1.64
N VAL A 34 -4.39 -0.86 1.84
CA VAL A 34 -3.00 -0.61 2.27
C VAL A 34 -2.01 -1.41 1.44
N HIS A 35 -0.76 -0.94 1.39
CA HIS A 35 0.34 -1.71 0.81
C HIS A 35 0.73 -2.89 1.73
N HIS A 36 0.67 -4.11 1.19
CA HIS A 36 1.09 -5.33 1.90
C HIS A 36 2.54 -5.75 1.59
N VAL A 37 3.29 -4.94 0.85
CA VAL A 37 4.69 -5.16 0.49
C VAL A 37 5.49 -3.91 0.81
N GLN A 38 6.73 -4.08 1.26
CA GLN A 38 7.63 -2.97 1.57
C GLN A 38 7.88 -2.08 0.35
N TYR A 39 7.97 -0.77 0.58
CA TYR A 39 8.39 0.20 -0.42
C TYR A 39 9.76 -0.14 -1.02
N ILE A 40 9.93 0.09 -2.31
CA ILE A 40 11.20 -0.09 -3.02
C ILE A 40 11.87 1.28 -3.13
N LEU A 41 13.03 1.43 -2.49
CA LEU A 41 13.86 2.62 -2.57
C LEU A 41 14.36 2.85 -4.02
N PRO A 42 14.66 4.10 -4.41
CA PRO A 42 15.31 4.44 -5.67
C PRO A 42 16.51 3.56 -6.04
N GLU A 43 17.27 3.07 -5.05
CA GLU A 43 18.41 2.17 -5.24
C GLU A 43 18.02 0.71 -5.60
N GLY A 44 16.71 0.41 -5.67
CA GLY A 44 16.17 -0.89 -6.09
C GLY A 44 16.05 -1.94 -4.98
N ARG A 45 16.18 -1.53 -3.70
CA ARG A 45 16.08 -2.39 -2.52
C ARG A 45 14.98 -1.89 -1.59
N ALA A 46 14.47 -2.77 -0.73
CA ALA A 46 13.46 -2.40 0.28
C ALA A 46 14.05 -1.79 1.56
N LYS A 47 15.38 -1.88 1.72
CA LYS A 47 16.14 -1.32 2.83
C LYS A 47 17.36 -0.62 2.29
N TRP A 48 17.65 0.54 2.87
CA TRP A 48 18.83 1.30 2.53
C TRP A 48 20.10 0.50 2.84
N TRP A 49 21.09 0.58 1.95
CA TRP A 49 22.36 -0.10 2.12
C TRP A 49 23.50 0.90 2.07
N HIS A 50 24.21 1.05 3.19
CA HIS A 50 25.39 1.91 3.28
C HIS A 50 26.70 1.11 3.12
N PRO A 51 27.52 1.40 2.09
CA PRO A 51 28.90 0.91 1.99
C PRO A 51 29.86 1.70 2.89
N GLY A 52 29.85 1.48 4.20
CA GLY A 52 30.88 2.00 5.13
C GLY A 52 31.04 3.53 5.20
N GLU A 53 32.08 3.99 5.90
CA GLU A 53 32.30 5.37 6.42
C GLU A 53 32.37 6.53 5.40
N ASN A 54 32.15 6.30 4.09
CA ASN A 54 32.25 7.37 3.07
C ASN A 54 31.03 7.44 2.13
N ALA A 55 29.84 7.18 2.64
CA ALA A 55 28.62 7.43 1.90
C ALA A 55 28.04 8.81 2.31
N ASP A 56 28.44 9.87 1.60
CA ASP A 56 27.86 11.23 1.72
C ASP A 56 26.37 11.31 1.29
N LYS A 57 25.68 10.17 1.16
CA LYS A 57 24.26 10.12 0.83
C LYS A 57 23.45 10.06 2.12
N GLU A 58 22.44 10.91 2.22
CA GLU A 58 21.43 10.81 3.28
C GLU A 58 20.72 9.46 3.18
N GLU A 59 20.46 8.83 4.33
CA GLU A 59 19.70 7.58 4.40
C GLU A 59 18.28 7.81 3.83
N GLU A 60 17.94 7.09 2.77
CA GLU A 60 16.59 7.13 2.22
C GLU A 60 15.65 6.21 3.01
N GLU A 61 14.70 6.79 3.71
CA GLU A 61 13.61 6.06 4.36
C GLU A 61 12.44 5.87 3.40
N GLY A 62 12.03 4.62 3.21
CA GLY A 62 10.80 4.26 2.48
C GLY A 62 9.56 4.37 3.35
N SER A 63 8.37 4.33 2.74
CA SER A 63 7.12 4.27 3.52
C SER A 63 7.03 2.98 4.35
N SER A 64 6.36 3.07 5.50
CA SER A 64 6.12 1.93 6.37
C SER A 64 5.17 0.91 5.74
N LEU A 65 5.25 -0.36 6.15
CA LEU A 65 4.29 -1.39 5.74
C LEU A 65 2.87 -1.02 6.22
N LEU A 66 1.85 -1.49 5.50
CA LEU A 66 0.43 -1.23 5.79
C LEU A 66 0.06 0.27 5.75
N THR A 67 0.82 1.08 5.01
CA THR A 67 0.45 2.47 4.73
C THR A 67 -0.69 2.51 3.71
N PRO A 68 -1.70 3.41 3.86
CA PRO A 68 -2.77 3.59 2.88
C PRO A 68 -2.26 3.89 1.48
N ILE A 69 -2.97 3.41 0.46
CA ILE A 69 -2.57 3.55 -0.95
C ILE A 69 -2.82 4.94 -1.55
N ASP A 70 -3.55 5.82 -0.87
CA ASP A 70 -3.82 7.20 -1.35
C ASP A 70 -2.62 8.14 -1.19
N GLY A 71 -1.62 7.78 -0.36
CA GLY A 71 -0.40 8.57 -0.17
C GLY A 71 0.59 8.55 -1.35
N VAL A 72 0.22 7.97 -2.48
CA VAL A 72 1.12 7.77 -3.63
C VAL A 72 1.04 8.96 -4.60
N ALA A 73 2.20 9.33 -5.18
CA ALA A 73 2.35 10.48 -6.06
C ALA A 73 1.32 10.55 -7.20
N GLU A 74 0.68 11.70 -7.34
CA GLU A 74 -0.21 12.00 -8.46
C GLU A 74 0.58 12.33 -9.73
N ILE A 75 0.14 11.83 -10.88
CA ILE A 75 0.69 12.22 -12.18
C ILE A 75 -0.22 13.27 -12.79
N GLN A 76 0.30 14.48 -12.95
CA GLN A 76 -0.32 15.66 -13.59
C GLN A 76 -1.58 16.21 -12.90
N THR A 77 -2.56 15.35 -12.61
CA THR A 77 -3.77 15.57 -11.77
C THR A 77 -4.52 14.26 -11.47
N THR A 78 -3.99 13.11 -11.88
CA THR A 78 -4.65 11.82 -11.74
C THR A 78 -4.09 11.08 -10.53
N LYS A 79 -4.98 10.67 -9.61
CA LYS A 79 -4.64 9.81 -8.49
C LYS A 79 -3.99 8.51 -8.97
N ALA A 80 -2.99 8.05 -8.23
CA ALA A 80 -2.26 6.81 -8.54
C ALA A 80 -3.17 5.57 -8.52
N TRP A 81 -4.25 5.60 -7.74
CA TRP A 81 -5.19 4.49 -7.60
C TRP A 81 -6.63 4.96 -7.78
N GLY A 82 -7.49 4.08 -8.30
CA GLY A 82 -8.92 4.34 -8.41
C GLY A 82 -9.75 3.14 -7.97
N ALA A 83 -10.70 3.36 -7.06
CA ALA A 83 -11.68 2.36 -6.66
C ALA A 83 -12.80 2.21 -7.71
N LYS A 84 -13.29 0.99 -7.87
CA LYS A 84 -14.41 0.64 -8.74
C LYS A 84 -15.33 -0.36 -8.06
N ILE A 85 -16.61 -0.24 -8.36
CA ILE A 85 -17.65 -1.18 -7.96
C ILE A 85 -18.04 -2.06 -9.15
N SER A 86 -18.29 -3.35 -8.90
CA SER A 86 -18.70 -4.29 -9.95
C SER A 86 -20.13 -4.09 -10.46
N SER A 87 -21.05 -3.61 -9.60
CA SER A 87 -22.46 -3.38 -9.96
C SER A 87 -23.07 -2.24 -9.17
N HIS A 88 -23.74 -1.32 -9.86
CA HIS A 88 -24.51 -0.25 -9.24
C HIS A 88 -25.96 -0.64 -8.94
N LEU A 89 -26.47 -1.71 -9.59
CA LEU A 89 -27.86 -2.14 -9.51
C LEU A 89 -28.16 -2.98 -8.26
N ILE A 90 -27.25 -3.91 -7.92
CA ILE A 90 -27.39 -4.81 -6.77
C ILE A 90 -26.15 -4.65 -5.89
N ARG A 91 -26.03 -3.51 -5.20
CA ARG A 91 -24.86 -3.18 -4.36
C ARG A 91 -24.61 -4.21 -3.25
N GLN A 92 -25.66 -4.89 -2.79
CA GLN A 92 -25.59 -5.93 -1.75
C GLN A 92 -24.75 -7.15 -2.16
N LEU A 93 -24.63 -7.41 -3.48
CA LEU A 93 -23.82 -8.49 -4.05
C LEU A 93 -22.63 -7.96 -4.86
N ALA A 94 -22.38 -6.65 -4.80
CA ALA A 94 -21.28 -6.04 -5.51
C ALA A 94 -19.98 -6.16 -4.71
N CYS A 95 -18.86 -6.14 -5.42
CA CYS A 95 -17.53 -6.05 -4.82
C CYS A 95 -16.88 -4.73 -5.22
N ALA A 96 -15.99 -4.24 -4.34
CA ALA A 96 -15.10 -3.14 -4.63
C ALA A 96 -13.72 -3.69 -5.02
N SER A 97 -13.08 -3.02 -5.97
CA SER A 97 -11.72 -3.33 -6.40
C SER A 97 -10.97 -2.03 -6.64
N VAL A 98 -9.66 -1.99 -6.37
CA VAL A 98 -8.82 -0.85 -6.72
C VAL A 98 -7.94 -1.22 -7.91
N ARG A 99 -7.70 -0.24 -8.77
CA ARG A 99 -6.82 -0.35 -9.93
C ARG A 99 -5.75 0.74 -9.90
N SER A 100 -4.51 0.37 -10.20
CA SER A 100 -3.42 1.34 -10.45
C SER A 100 -3.65 2.10 -11.75
N ASN A 101 -3.39 3.40 -11.71
CA ASN A 101 -3.31 4.30 -12.86
C ASN A 101 -1.87 4.65 -13.24
N LEU A 102 -0.89 4.25 -12.41
CA LEU A 102 0.54 4.29 -12.72
C LEU A 102 0.91 3.19 -13.71
#